data_AF-A0A645FQ13-F1
#
_entry.id   AF-A0A645FQ13-F1
#
_cell.length_a   1.000
_cell.length_b   1.000
_cell.length_c   1.000
_cell.angle_alpha   90.00
_cell.angle_beta   90.00
_cell.angle_gamma   90.00
#
_symmetry.space_group_name_H-M   'P 1'
#
loop_
_entity.id
_entity.type
_entity.pdbx_description
1 polymer ?
#
loop_
_entity_poly.entity_id
_entity_poly.type
_entity_poly.pdbx_seq_one_letter_code
_entity_poly.pdbx_strand_id
1 'polypeptide(L)'
;MDVVVDASREVLDPKQILTINPVMAGEDFSCYLQKVPGMMLFVGSGNAEKGITYPQHHAKFDIDEDALPIGMEIMLRAALKLSRQQ
;
A
#
# COMPACT_ATOMS: atom_id res chain seq x y z
N MET A 1 8.58 10.74 8.71
CA MET A 1 8.33 10.53 7.27
C MET A 1 8.57 9.09 6.84
N ASP A 2 9.18 8.24 7.67
CA ASP A 2 9.43 6.81 7.37
C ASP A 2 8.51 5.81 8.07
N VAL A 3 7.50 6.24 8.85
CA VAL A 3 6.73 5.32 9.70
C VAL A 3 6.09 4.16 8.92
N VAL A 4 5.54 4.45 7.74
CA VAL A 4 4.93 3.44 6.88
C VAL A 4 6.00 2.54 6.24
N VAL A 5 7.13 3.10 5.81
CA VAL A 5 8.25 2.33 5.24
C VAL A 5 8.86 1.39 6.28
N ASP A 6 9.03 1.87 7.51
CA ASP A 6 9.54 1.08 8.63
C ASP A 6 8.54 -0.01 9.04
N ALA A 7 7.24 0.28 9.05
CA ALA A 7 6.21 -0.72 9.24
C ALA A 7 6.27 -1.79 8.13
N SER A 8 6.45 -1.40 6.87
CA SER A 8 6.60 -2.35 5.75
C SER A 8 7.83 -3.25 5.91
N ARG A 9 8.97 -2.74 6.39
CA ARG A 9 10.20 -3.51 6.63
C ARG A 9 10.08 -4.57 7.74
N GLU A 10 9.09 -4.42 8.63
CA GLU A 10 8.80 -5.43 9.66
C GLU A 10 7.91 -6.57 9.14
N VAL A 11 7.25 -6.37 7.99
CA VAL A 11 6.28 -7.32 7.42
C VAL A 11 6.84 -8.02 6.19
N LEU A 12 7.67 -7.34 5.40
CA LEU A 12 8.14 -7.79 4.09
C LEU A 12 9.67 -7.79 4.00
N ASP A 13 10.19 -8.66 3.13
CA ASP A 13 11.60 -8.55 2.72
C ASP A 13 11.82 -7.20 2.01
N PRO A 14 12.96 -6.51 2.24
CA PRO A 14 13.24 -5.23 1.60
C PRO A 14 13.11 -5.22 0.07
N LYS A 15 13.32 -6.36 -0.61
CA LYS A 15 13.16 -6.48 -2.07
C LYS A 15 11.71 -6.41 -2.54
N GLN A 16 10.75 -6.64 -1.64
CA GLN A 16 9.31 -6.55 -1.92
C GLN A 16 8.78 -5.13 -1.68
N ILE A 17 9.60 -4.23 -1.14
CA ILE A 17 9.24 -2.83 -0.87
C ILE A 17 9.78 -1.98 -2.00
N LEU A 18 8.89 -1.50 -2.86
CA LEU A 18 9.27 -0.79 -4.09
C LEU A 18 8.88 0.68 -4.00
N THR A 19 9.81 1.55 -4.39
CA THR A 19 9.48 2.94 -4.74
C THR A 19 8.96 2.96 -6.16
N ILE A 20 7.71 3.37 -6.34
CA ILE A 20 7.11 3.49 -7.67
C ILE A 20 7.34 4.89 -8.25
N ASN A 21 7.31 4.97 -9.57
CA ASN A 21 7.24 6.26 -10.25
C ASN A 21 5.90 6.95 -9.97
N PRO A 22 5.84 8.29 -10.05
CA PRO A 22 4.56 9.01 -10.00
C PRO A 22 3.57 8.45 -11.03
N VAL A 23 2.32 8.30 -10.61
CA VAL A 23 1.22 7.80 -11.44
C VAL A 23 0.27 8.94 -11.77
N MET A 24 -0.33 8.91 -12.97
CA MET A 24 -1.33 9.88 -13.42
C MET A 24 -2.75 9.51 -12.92
N ALA A 25 -2.86 8.94 -11.71
CA ALA A 25 -4.14 8.54 -11.13
C ALA A 25 -4.94 9.77 -10.65
N GLY A 26 -6.24 9.78 -10.93
CA GLY A 26 -7.16 10.77 -10.35
C GLY A 26 -7.62 10.32 -8.97
N GLU A 27 -6.80 10.55 -7.95
CA GLU A 27 -7.00 10.06 -6.57
C GLU A 27 -7.33 11.22 -5.61
N ASP A 28 -8.48 11.13 -4.93
CA ASP A 28 -8.98 12.18 -4.04
C ASP A 28 -8.29 12.17 -2.67
N PHE A 29 -7.52 11.12 -2.35
CA PHE A 29 -6.67 11.08 -1.16
C PHE A 29 -5.70 12.28 -1.09
N SER A 30 -5.34 12.83 -2.25
CA SER A 30 -4.54 14.05 -2.38
C SER A 30 -5.13 15.25 -1.62
N CYS A 31 -6.46 15.35 -1.48
CA CYS A 31 -7.12 16.39 -0.69
C CYS A 31 -6.77 16.31 0.79
N TYR A 32 -6.60 15.12 1.37
CA TYR A 32 -6.14 14.97 2.76
C TYR A 32 -4.68 15.40 2.90
N LEU A 33 -3.83 15.04 1.92
CA LEU A 33 -2.40 15.37 1.91
C LEU A 33 -2.13 16.87 1.77
N GLN A 34 -3.10 17.66 1.33
CA GLN A 34 -3.03 19.13 1.36
C GLN A 34 -3.23 19.73 2.76
N LYS A 35 -3.77 18.96 3.72
CA LYS A 35 -4.13 19.46 5.06
C LYS A 35 -3.20 18.95 6.15
N VAL A 36 -2.74 17.71 6.03
CA VAL A 36 -1.88 17.07 7.03
C VAL A 36 -0.79 16.25 6.33
N PRO A 37 0.40 16.10 6.96
CA PRO A 37 1.39 15.15 6.48
C PRO A 37 0.80 13.75 6.45
N GLY A 38 0.91 13.07 5.30
CA GLY A 38 0.44 11.71 5.13
C GLY A 38 1.19 11.01 4.02
N MET A 39 0.88 9.73 3.85
CA MET A 39 1.47 8.87 2.83
C MET A 39 0.39 7.92 2.31
N MET A 40 0.31 7.79 0.99
CA MET A 40 -0.43 6.73 0.34
C MET A 40 0.55 5.61 -0.04
N LEU A 41 0.14 4.37 0.12
CA LEU A 41 0.90 3.20 -0.31
C LEU A 41 0.05 2.34 -1.24
N PHE A 42 0.70 1.58 -2.11
CA PHE A 42 0.07 0.55 -2.93
C PHE A 42 0.45 -0.82 -2.37
N VAL A 43 -0.54 -1.71 -2.27
CA VAL A 43 -0.33 -3.12 -1.94
C VAL A 43 -0.45 -3.91 -3.23
N GLY A 44 0.64 -4.56 -3.65
CA GLY A 44 0.63 -5.39 -4.85
C GLY A 44 -0.26 -6.61 -4.65
N SER A 45 -1.32 -6.74 -5.47
CA SER A 45 -2.31 -7.84 -5.39
C SER A 45 -2.46 -8.61 -6.70
N GLY A 46 -1.58 -8.37 -7.69
CA GLY A 46 -1.56 -9.14 -8.92
C GLY A 46 -0.85 -10.49 -8.72
N ASN A 47 -1.36 -11.54 -9.35
CA ASN A 47 -0.78 -12.87 -9.30
C ASN A 47 -0.89 -13.57 -10.66
N ALA A 48 0.24 -13.67 -11.38
CA ALA A 48 0.29 -14.29 -12.70
C ALA A 48 0.00 -15.81 -12.66
N GLU A 49 0.37 -16.50 -11.59
CA GLU A 49 0.13 -17.94 -11.43
C GLU A 49 -1.36 -18.24 -11.24
N LYS A 50 -2.08 -17.35 -10.55
CA LYS A 50 -3.55 -17.40 -10.39
C LYS A 50 -4.32 -16.74 -11.56
N GLY A 51 -3.62 -16.21 -12.57
CA GLY A 51 -4.24 -15.51 -13.71
C GLY A 51 -4.75 -14.08 -13.41
N ILE A 52 -4.46 -13.56 -12.22
CA ILE A 52 -4.89 -12.24 -11.71
C ILE A 52 -3.94 -11.17 -12.25
N THR A 53 -4.17 -10.78 -13.51
CA THR A 53 -3.26 -9.91 -14.28
C THR A 53 -3.93 -8.70 -14.92
N TYR A 54 -5.26 -8.59 -14.81
CA TYR A 54 -6.02 -7.48 -15.36
C TYR A 54 -5.95 -6.25 -14.44
N PRO A 55 -5.82 -5.02 -14.99
CA PRO A 55 -5.68 -3.81 -14.20
C PRO A 55 -7.01 -3.40 -13.55
N GLN A 56 -6.92 -2.50 -12.56
CA GLN A 56 -8.07 -1.80 -12.01
C GLN A 56 -8.93 -1.20 -13.14
N HIS A 57 -10.26 -1.23 -12.97
CA HIS A 57 -11.29 -0.82 -13.95
C HIS A 57 -11.50 -1.75 -15.16
N HIS A 58 -10.77 -2.85 -15.29
CA HIS A 58 -11.07 -3.85 -16.31
C HIS A 58 -12.21 -4.79 -15.86
N ALA A 59 -13.05 -5.29 -16.79
CA ALA A 59 -14.19 -6.17 -16.46
C ALA A 59 -13.79 -7.55 -15.87
N LYS A 60 -12.53 -7.92 -16.03
CA LYS A 60 -11.91 -9.14 -15.46
C LYS A 60 -10.96 -8.83 -14.31
N PHE A 61 -11.02 -7.61 -13.78
CA PHE A 61 -10.23 -7.25 -12.61
C PHE A 61 -10.57 -8.20 -11.47
N ASP A 62 -9.53 -8.64 -10.79
CA ASP A 62 -9.60 -9.46 -9.60
C ASP A 62 -8.35 -9.16 -8.75
N ILE A 63 -8.32 -9.64 -7.52
CA ILE A 63 -7.19 -9.46 -6.60
C ILE A 63 -6.77 -10.77 -5.96
N ASP A 64 -5.48 -10.92 -5.69
CA ASP A 64 -5.00 -11.96 -4.79
C ASP A 64 -5.29 -11.58 -3.34
N GLU A 65 -6.27 -12.22 -2.73
CA GLU A 65 -6.68 -11.96 -1.34
C GLU A 65 -5.57 -12.26 -0.32
N ASP A 66 -4.56 -13.06 -0.68
CA ASP A 66 -3.37 -13.28 0.15
C ASP A 66 -2.59 -11.97 0.42
N ALA A 67 -2.83 -10.92 -0.38
CA ALA A 67 -2.26 -9.59 -0.17
C ALA A 67 -2.99 -8.77 0.92
N LEU A 68 -4.24 -9.10 1.26
CA LEU A 68 -5.04 -8.32 2.22
C LEU A 68 -4.41 -8.31 3.63
N PRO A 69 -3.96 -9.45 4.20
CA PRO A 69 -3.30 -9.45 5.51
C PRO A 69 -2.03 -8.60 5.54
N ILE A 70 -1.28 -8.53 4.43
CA ILE A 70 -0.05 -7.73 4.32
C ILE A 70 -0.39 -6.25 4.49
N GLY A 71 -1.36 -5.75 3.70
CA GLY A 71 -1.81 -4.36 3.79
C GLY A 71 -2.34 -4.00 5.18
N MET A 72 -3.15 -4.89 5.77
CA MET A 72 -3.70 -4.70 7.12
C MET A 72 -2.62 -4.63 8.19
N GLU A 73 -1.63 -5.52 8.16
CA GLU A 73 -0.55 -5.55 9.15
C GLU A 73 0.32 -4.29 9.08
N ILE A 74 0.64 -3.82 7.86
CA ILE A 74 1.39 -2.57 7.65
C ILE A 74 0.62 -1.38 8.23
N MET A 75 -0.68 -1.29 7.94
CA MET A 75 -1.54 -0.22 8.45
C MET A 75 -1.64 -0.25 9.99
N LEU A 76 -1.82 -1.44 10.58
CA LEU A 76 -1.86 -1.62 12.04
C LEU A 76 -0.56 -1.16 12.70
N ARG A 77 0.60 -1.62 12.19
CA ARG A 77 1.91 -1.24 12.71
C ARG A 77 2.17 0.24 12.58
N ALA A 78 1.82 0.84 11.44
CA ALA A 78 1.95 2.28 11.22
C ALA A 78 1.10 3.06 12.23
N ALA A 79 -0.16 2.67 12.45
CA ALA A 79 -1.04 3.30 13.43
C ALA A 79 -0.48 3.18 14.85
N LEU A 80 0.00 2.00 15.25
CA LEU A 80 0.63 1.80 16.57
C LEU A 80 1.88 2.66 16.76
N LYS A 81 2.75 2.74 15.74
CA LYS A 81 3.94 3.60 15.79
C LYS A 81 3.56 5.08 15.93
N LEU A 82 2.59 5.57 15.15
CA LEU A 82 2.10 6.96 15.25
C LEU A 82 1.46 7.26 16.60
N SER A 83 0.71 6.31 17.18
CA SER A 83 0.08 6.48 18.49
C SER A 83 1.06 6.57 19.66
N ARG A 84 2.26 5.99 19.51
CA ARG A 84 3.33 5.97 20.53
C ARG A 84 4.33 7.11 20.38
N GLN A 85 4.23 7.90 19.32
CA GLN A 85 5.10 9.06 19.06
C GLN A 85 4.49 10.38 19.58
N GLN A 86 3.35 10.31 20.26
CA GLN A 86 2.71 11.44 20.95
C GLN A 86 3.19 11.54 22.39
#